data_AF-A0A836PZ74-F1
#
_entry.id   AF-A0A836PZ74-F1
#
_cell.length_a   1.000
_cell.length_b   1.000
_cell.length_c   1.000
_cell.angle_alpha   90.00
_cell.angle_beta   90.00
_cell.angle_gamma   90.00
#
_symmetry.space_group_name_H-M   'P 1'
#
loop_
_entity.id
_entity.type
_entity.pdbx_description
1 polymer ?
#
loop_
_entity_poly.entity_id
_entity_poly.type
_entity_poly.pdbx_seq_one_letter_code
_entity_poly.pdbx_strand_id
1 'polypeptide(L)'
;MNEESQATKTPIRILLVEDHALTRVGIKTVLKRETDLTVVGEASNGEEAVAQAEALKPDIILMDVGMPVMDGIQASRKIVESGNPAKIIMLTQHDNDQDILASLAAGASGYCLKDVESGRLYMAIRTVNAGDAWLDASIAGKVLKLYSKQSSPVAEQPSATQPQEKSAAEPAPVAPQKAYEPDRPYAEPLSPRELEVLGLIVEGLSNQQISDRLIISLPTTKTHVRNILNKLAVDDRTQAAVHAMRRGIV
;
A
#
# COMPACT_ATOMS: atom_id res chain seq x y z
N MET A 1 -28.49 41.40 -12.03
CA MET A 1 -27.31 40.80 -12.70
C MET A 1 -26.14 41.01 -11.77
N ASN A 2 -25.84 40.04 -10.92
CA ASN A 2 -24.63 40.06 -10.11
C ASN A 2 -23.62 39.20 -10.87
N GLU A 3 -22.76 39.85 -11.64
CA GLU A 3 -21.52 39.25 -12.11
C GLU A 3 -20.57 39.23 -10.91
N GLU A 4 -20.67 38.18 -10.09
CA GLU A 4 -19.62 37.87 -9.13
C GLU A 4 -18.33 37.61 -9.90
N SER A 5 -17.36 38.46 -9.61
CA SER A 5 -15.99 38.40 -10.09
C SER A 5 -15.42 36.99 -9.86
N GLN A 6 -15.37 36.17 -10.91
CA GLN A 6 -14.57 34.95 -10.91
C GLN A 6 -13.11 35.38 -10.90
N ALA A 7 -12.54 35.58 -9.71
CA ALA A 7 -11.11 35.59 -9.54
C ALA A 7 -10.58 34.30 -10.18
N THR A 8 -9.85 34.42 -11.28
CA THR A 8 -9.27 33.29 -11.99
C THR A 8 -8.23 32.64 -11.08
N LYS A 9 -8.68 31.68 -10.27
CA LYS A 9 -7.84 30.93 -9.35
C LYS A 9 -6.73 30.30 -10.18
N THR A 10 -5.48 30.56 -9.84
CA THR A 10 -4.32 30.00 -10.55
C THR A 10 -4.45 28.47 -10.56
N PRO A 11 -4.28 27.80 -11.72
CA PRO A 11 -4.43 26.35 -11.80
C PRO A 11 -3.46 25.64 -10.86
N ILE A 12 -3.91 24.57 -10.21
CA ILE A 12 -3.10 23.71 -9.36
C ILE A 12 -2.07 23.00 -10.25
N ARG A 13 -0.79 23.21 -9.95
CA ARG A 13 0.34 22.68 -10.72
C ARG A 13 0.71 21.31 -10.18
N ILE A 14 0.61 20.31 -11.04
CA ILE A 14 0.75 18.89 -10.69
C ILE A 14 2.01 18.33 -11.35
N LEU A 15 2.87 17.69 -10.56
CA LEU A 15 3.87 16.76 -11.05
C LEU A 15 3.29 15.34 -10.98
N LEU A 16 3.27 14.64 -12.12
CA LEU A 16 2.78 13.26 -12.19
C LEU A 16 3.95 12.28 -12.23
N VAL A 17 4.04 11.41 -11.24
CA VAL A 17 5.12 10.42 -11.11
C VAL A 17 4.50 9.02 -11.17
N GLU A 18 4.80 8.30 -12.25
CA GLU A 18 4.24 6.98 -12.53
C GLU A 18 5.18 6.26 -13.50
N ASP A 19 5.60 5.04 -13.18
CA ASP A 19 6.54 4.27 -14.00
C ASP A 19 5.87 3.64 -15.22
N HIS A 20 4.57 3.32 -15.13
CA HIS A 20 3.83 2.72 -16.22
C HIS A 20 3.24 3.75 -17.19
N ALA A 21 3.78 3.77 -18.42
CA ALA A 21 3.44 4.77 -19.44
C ALA A 21 1.94 4.89 -19.75
N LEU A 22 1.21 3.77 -19.83
CA LEU A 22 -0.22 3.80 -20.13
C LEU A 22 -1.05 4.41 -18.98
N THR A 23 -0.72 4.05 -17.74
CA THR A 23 -1.35 4.64 -16.54
C THR A 23 -1.11 6.14 -16.50
N ARG A 24 0.13 6.58 -16.76
CA ARG A 24 0.52 7.99 -16.78
C ARG A 24 -0.26 8.79 -17.84
N VAL A 25 -0.42 8.24 -19.05
CA VAL A 25 -1.26 8.83 -20.11
C VAL A 25 -2.73 8.90 -19.68
N GLY A 26 -3.25 7.84 -19.05
CA GLY A 26 -4.62 7.79 -18.54
C GLY A 26 -4.91 8.88 -17.51
N ILE A 27 -4.09 8.96 -16.45
CA ILE A 27 -4.22 9.99 -15.40
C ILE A 27 -4.11 11.39 -16.00
N LYS A 28 -3.12 11.65 -16.86
CA LYS A 28 -2.98 12.95 -17.52
C LYS A 28 -4.22 13.31 -18.37
N THR A 29 -4.80 12.35 -19.07
CA THR A 29 -6.00 12.56 -19.89
C THR A 29 -7.22 12.91 -19.03
N VAL A 30 -7.34 12.28 -17.87
CA VAL A 30 -8.38 12.56 -16.89
C VAL A 30 -8.20 13.98 -16.30
N LEU A 31 -6.99 14.32 -15.83
CA LEU A 31 -6.70 15.64 -15.26
C LEU A 31 -6.92 16.80 -16.25
N LYS A 32 -6.62 16.60 -17.54
CA LYS A 32 -6.83 17.60 -18.60
C LYS A 32 -8.29 18.03 -18.79
N ARG A 33 -9.26 17.31 -18.23
CA ARG A 33 -10.69 17.67 -18.32
C ARG A 33 -11.05 18.82 -17.38
N GLU A 34 -10.26 19.04 -16.34
CA GLU A 34 -10.48 20.08 -15.34
C GLU A 34 -9.61 21.30 -15.66
N THR A 35 -10.20 22.48 -15.78
CA THR A 35 -9.48 23.71 -16.18
C THR A 35 -8.63 24.31 -15.05
N ASP A 36 -8.91 23.92 -13.80
CA ASP A 36 -8.17 24.34 -12.61
C ASP A 36 -7.00 23.41 -12.27
N LEU A 37 -6.76 22.34 -13.03
CA LEU A 37 -5.66 21.40 -12.83
C LEU A 37 -4.70 21.44 -14.02
N THR A 38 -3.39 21.46 -13.77
CA THR A 38 -2.39 21.49 -14.85
C THR A 38 -1.19 20.59 -14.51
N VAL A 39 -0.93 19.59 -15.36
CA VAL A 39 0.29 18.77 -15.26
C VAL A 39 1.47 19.55 -15.82
N VAL A 40 2.41 19.92 -14.95
CA VAL A 40 3.59 20.74 -15.30
C VAL A 40 4.84 19.90 -15.57
N GLY A 41 4.83 18.64 -15.18
CA GLY A 41 5.94 17.70 -15.39
C GLY A 41 5.51 16.26 -15.23
N GLU A 42 6.34 15.37 -15.73
CA GLU A 42 6.20 13.92 -15.62
C GLU A 42 7.53 13.31 -15.18
N ALA A 43 7.46 12.26 -14.38
CA ALA A 43 8.61 11.45 -13.98
C ALA A 43 8.22 9.96 -13.98
N SER A 44 9.21 9.10 -14.24
CA SER A 44 9.04 7.65 -14.34
C SER A 44 9.65 6.86 -13.19
N ASN A 45 10.35 7.54 -12.28
CA ASN A 45 10.97 6.97 -11.09
C ASN A 45 11.17 8.07 -10.03
N GLY A 46 11.56 7.65 -8.82
CA GLY A 46 11.76 8.56 -7.71
C GLY A 46 12.89 9.57 -7.90
N GLU A 47 13.99 9.23 -8.57
CA GLU A 47 15.11 10.16 -8.79
C GLU A 47 14.70 11.32 -9.71
N GLU A 48 14.03 11.00 -10.82
CA GLU A 48 13.41 11.98 -11.70
C GLU A 48 12.38 12.83 -10.94
N ALA A 49 11.58 12.22 -10.06
CA ALA A 49 10.61 12.94 -9.25
C ALA A 49 11.25 13.99 -8.35
N VAL A 50 12.34 13.64 -7.65
CA VAL A 50 13.08 14.60 -6.81
C VAL A 50 13.62 15.75 -7.65
N ALA A 51 14.25 15.45 -8.78
CA ALA A 51 14.81 16.46 -9.67
C ALA A 51 13.73 17.40 -10.25
N GLN A 52 12.62 16.84 -10.72
CA GLN A 52 11.49 17.59 -11.28
C GLN A 52 10.77 18.42 -10.21
N ALA A 53 10.59 17.88 -8.99
CA ALA A 53 9.99 18.63 -7.89
C ALA A 53 10.80 19.88 -7.55
N GLU A 54 12.14 19.79 -7.60
CA GLU A 54 13.03 20.92 -7.37
C GLU A 54 12.96 21.94 -8.51
N ALA A 55 13.03 21.47 -9.76
CA ALA A 55 13.03 22.34 -10.94
C ALA A 55 11.68 23.03 -11.18
N LEU A 56 10.57 22.32 -10.98
CA LEU A 56 9.24 22.79 -11.33
C LEU A 56 8.49 23.41 -10.14
N LYS A 57 8.87 23.11 -8.90
CA LYS A 57 8.16 23.55 -7.68
C LYS A 57 6.64 23.37 -7.79
N PRO A 58 6.12 22.15 -8.04
CA PRO A 58 4.68 21.93 -8.19
C PRO A 58 3.93 22.19 -6.87
N ASP A 59 2.61 22.39 -6.95
CA ASP A 59 1.76 22.48 -5.76
C ASP A 59 1.45 21.08 -5.22
N ILE A 60 1.19 20.15 -6.14
CA ILE A 60 0.82 18.76 -5.85
C ILE A 60 1.76 17.81 -6.60
N ILE A 61 2.17 16.74 -5.94
CA ILE A 61 2.84 15.60 -6.55
C ILE A 61 1.92 14.39 -6.44
N LEU A 62 1.47 13.87 -7.59
CA LEU A 62 0.82 12.57 -7.65
C LEU A 62 1.91 11.52 -7.80
N MET A 63 2.11 10.71 -6.76
CA MET A 63 3.26 9.82 -6.64
C MET A 63 2.83 8.37 -6.62
N ASP A 64 3.24 7.59 -7.62
CA ASP A 64 3.16 6.14 -7.51
C ASP A 64 4.11 5.61 -6.43
N VAL A 65 3.67 4.60 -5.68
CA VAL A 65 4.50 3.94 -4.66
C VAL A 65 5.52 3.02 -5.32
N GLY A 66 5.07 2.15 -6.23
CA GLY A 66 5.86 1.02 -6.72
C GLY A 66 6.63 1.34 -8.00
N MET A 67 7.76 2.03 -7.89
CA MET A 67 8.58 2.45 -9.04
C MET A 67 10.00 1.87 -9.00
N PRO A 68 10.65 1.65 -10.16
CA PRO A 68 12.05 1.22 -10.23
C PRO A 68 13.02 2.33 -9.79
N VAL A 69 14.28 1.95 -9.53
CA VAL A 69 15.41 2.83 -9.15
C VAL A 69 15.25 3.44 -7.76
N MET A 70 14.19 4.20 -7.55
CA MET A 70 13.80 4.79 -6.28
C MET A 70 12.28 4.76 -6.19
N ASP A 71 11.77 4.15 -5.13
CA ASP A 71 10.33 4.03 -4.91
C ASP A 71 9.71 5.38 -4.49
N GLY A 72 8.38 5.46 -4.54
CA GLY A 72 7.66 6.69 -4.19
C GLY A 72 7.81 7.12 -2.74
N ILE A 73 8.04 6.18 -1.81
CA ILE A 73 8.19 6.47 -0.38
C ILE A 73 9.54 7.15 -0.13
N GLN A 74 10.61 6.60 -0.71
CA GLN A 74 11.95 7.16 -0.68
C GLN A 74 11.99 8.53 -1.35
N ALA A 75 11.35 8.68 -2.53
CA ALA A 75 11.25 9.95 -3.23
C ALA A 75 10.52 10.99 -2.40
N SER A 76 9.38 10.63 -1.81
CA SER A 76 8.59 11.51 -0.95
C SER A 76 9.40 12.02 0.23
N ARG A 77 10.11 11.11 0.93
CA ARG A 77 10.97 11.48 2.05
C ARG A 77 12.03 12.50 1.63
N LYS A 78 12.74 12.26 0.51
CA LYS A 78 13.76 13.19 0.00
C LYS A 78 13.19 14.56 -0.37
N ILE A 79 12.01 14.60 -0.98
CA ILE A 79 11.35 15.85 -1.37
C ILE A 79 10.92 16.65 -0.14
N VAL A 80 10.40 15.99 0.88
CA VAL A 80 10.01 16.65 2.14
C VAL A 80 11.25 17.13 2.90
N GLU A 81 12.29 16.32 3.00
CA GLU A 81 13.56 16.67 3.67
C GLU A 81 14.31 17.83 2.99
N SER A 82 14.11 18.05 1.68
CA SER A 82 14.68 19.21 0.98
C SER A 82 13.97 20.53 1.27
N GLY A 83 12.86 20.50 2.02
CA GLY A 83 12.03 21.67 2.31
C GLY A 83 11.14 22.09 1.13
N ASN A 84 10.91 21.20 0.16
CA ASN A 84 9.99 21.47 -0.93
C ASN A 84 8.55 21.61 -0.38
N PRO A 85 7.81 22.69 -0.73
CA PRO A 85 6.48 22.92 -0.17
C PRO A 85 5.39 22.04 -0.81
N ALA A 86 5.69 21.33 -1.89
CA ALA A 86 4.72 20.52 -2.63
C ALA A 86 4.05 19.48 -1.73
N LYS A 87 2.74 19.35 -1.85
CA LYS A 87 1.97 18.33 -1.13
C LYS A 87 1.95 17.04 -1.93
N ILE A 88 2.17 15.91 -1.27
CA ILE A 88 2.29 14.61 -1.94
C ILE A 88 1.02 13.80 -1.72
N ILE A 89 0.44 13.31 -2.81
CA ILE A 89 -0.64 12.33 -2.81
C ILE A 89 -0.09 11.03 -3.37
N MET A 90 -0.10 9.98 -2.56
CA MET A 90 0.30 8.66 -3.02
C MET A 90 -0.83 8.03 -3.83
N LEU A 91 -0.47 7.46 -4.97
CA LEU A 91 -1.31 6.59 -5.78
C LEU A 91 -0.79 5.17 -5.62
N THR A 92 -1.66 4.23 -5.28
CA THR A 92 -1.24 2.82 -5.19
C THR A 92 -2.21 1.89 -5.89
N GLN A 93 -1.67 0.88 -6.55
CA GLN A 93 -2.47 -0.24 -7.05
C GLN A 93 -2.82 -1.25 -5.92
N HIS A 94 -2.01 -1.30 -4.87
CA HIS A 94 -2.14 -2.24 -3.75
C HIS A 94 -2.09 -1.53 -2.39
N ASP A 95 -2.90 -1.97 -1.46
CA ASP A 95 -3.07 -1.33 -0.16
C ASP A 95 -2.27 -2.03 0.95
N ASN A 96 -1.00 -2.37 0.70
CA ASN A 96 -0.12 -3.00 1.68
C ASN A 96 0.01 -2.14 2.96
N ASP A 97 -0.27 -2.76 4.10
CA ASP A 97 -0.27 -2.13 5.42
C ASP A 97 1.07 -1.42 5.75
N GLN A 98 2.22 -2.02 5.36
CA GLN A 98 3.53 -1.43 5.62
C GLN A 98 3.79 -0.20 4.75
N ASP A 99 3.43 -0.26 3.47
CA ASP A 99 3.65 0.82 2.52
C ASP A 99 2.78 2.03 2.84
N ILE A 100 1.54 1.80 3.31
CA ILE A 100 0.65 2.87 3.77
C ILE A 100 1.28 3.64 4.93
N LEU A 101 1.71 2.94 5.99
CA LEU A 101 2.33 3.58 7.15
C LEU A 101 3.65 4.26 6.79
N ALA A 102 4.48 3.62 5.98
CA ALA A 102 5.76 4.18 5.54
C ALA A 102 5.58 5.43 4.67
N SER A 103 4.56 5.46 3.82
CA SER A 103 4.18 6.62 2.99
C SER A 103 3.74 7.80 3.84
N LEU A 104 2.88 7.56 4.83
CA LEU A 104 2.44 8.60 5.76
C LEU A 104 3.61 9.15 6.58
N ALA A 105 4.47 8.26 7.09
CA ALA A 105 5.69 8.65 7.81
C ALA A 105 6.70 9.39 6.92
N ALA A 106 6.67 9.17 5.60
CA ALA A 106 7.49 9.92 4.63
C ALA A 106 6.93 11.31 4.29
N GLY A 107 5.76 11.69 4.84
CA GLY A 107 5.17 13.02 4.68
C GLY A 107 4.08 13.14 3.61
N ALA A 108 3.54 12.01 3.12
CA ALA A 108 2.39 12.04 2.24
C ALA A 108 1.19 12.71 2.93
N SER A 109 0.57 13.67 2.23
CA SER A 109 -0.62 14.41 2.69
C SER A 109 -1.92 13.78 2.18
N GLY A 110 -1.84 12.97 1.13
CA GLY A 110 -2.96 12.22 0.58
C GLY A 110 -2.59 10.78 0.24
N TYR A 111 -3.59 9.89 0.26
CA TYR A 111 -3.43 8.51 -0.18
C TYR A 111 -4.68 8.01 -0.91
N CYS A 112 -4.49 7.58 -2.16
CA CYS A 112 -5.54 7.12 -3.06
C CYS A 112 -5.19 5.76 -3.67
N LEU A 113 -6.22 4.97 -3.98
CA LEU A 113 -6.04 3.80 -4.86
C LEU A 113 -5.91 4.25 -6.32
N LYS A 114 -5.31 3.45 -7.21
CA LYS A 114 -5.20 3.75 -8.65
C LYS A 114 -6.49 3.47 -9.44
N ASP A 115 -7.47 2.79 -8.82
CA ASP A 115 -8.73 2.37 -9.43
C ASP A 115 -9.89 3.36 -9.17
N VAL A 116 -9.63 4.52 -8.56
CA VAL A 116 -10.70 5.45 -8.18
C VAL A 116 -11.37 6.09 -9.39
N GLU A 117 -12.67 6.33 -9.25
CA GLU A 117 -13.41 7.22 -10.14
C GLU A 117 -12.73 8.59 -10.21
N SER A 118 -12.64 9.15 -11.42
CA SER A 118 -11.94 10.42 -11.69
C SER A 118 -12.37 11.57 -10.78
N GLY A 119 -13.66 11.63 -10.41
CA GLY A 119 -14.19 12.65 -9.50
C GLY A 119 -13.52 12.64 -8.12
N ARG A 120 -13.19 11.46 -7.59
CA ARG A 120 -12.52 11.35 -6.29
C ARG A 120 -11.07 11.82 -6.35
N LEU A 121 -10.37 11.56 -7.45
CA LEU A 121 -9.02 12.08 -7.65
C LEU A 121 -9.02 13.62 -7.65
N TYR A 122 -9.99 14.27 -8.32
CA TYR A 122 -10.10 15.73 -8.32
C TYR A 122 -10.36 16.28 -6.91
N MET A 123 -11.24 15.63 -6.16
CA MET A 123 -11.54 16.01 -4.78
C MET A 123 -10.31 15.86 -3.87
N ALA A 124 -9.56 14.76 -4.01
CA ALA A 124 -8.33 14.54 -3.26
C ALA A 124 -7.29 15.64 -3.54
N ILE A 125 -7.06 15.95 -4.82
CA ILE A 125 -6.13 17.01 -5.24
C ILE A 125 -6.53 18.37 -4.63
N ARG A 126 -7.80 18.76 -4.77
CA ARG A 126 -8.29 20.05 -4.27
C ARG A 126 -8.24 20.14 -2.74
N THR A 127 -8.58 19.05 -2.04
CA THR A 127 -8.56 18.97 -0.57
C THR A 127 -7.13 19.09 -0.04
N VAL A 128 -6.20 18.32 -0.61
CA VAL A 128 -4.79 18.35 -0.21
C VAL A 128 -4.12 19.68 -0.55
N ASN A 129 -4.46 20.28 -1.69
CA ASN A 129 -3.99 21.62 -2.04
C ASN A 129 -4.53 22.71 -1.09
N ALA A 130 -5.71 22.52 -0.51
CA ALA A 130 -6.25 23.42 0.52
C ALA A 130 -5.56 23.24 1.89
N GLY A 131 -4.76 22.19 2.06
CA GLY A 131 -3.98 21.91 3.26
C GLY A 131 -4.53 20.78 4.13
N ASP A 132 -5.66 20.18 3.75
CA ASP A 132 -6.30 19.09 4.48
C ASP A 132 -5.74 17.72 4.06
N ALA A 133 -5.78 16.74 4.97
CA ALA A 133 -5.38 15.37 4.63
C ALA A 133 -6.49 14.64 3.86
N TRP A 134 -6.12 13.74 2.95
CA TRP A 134 -7.06 12.87 2.23
C TRP A 134 -6.67 11.40 2.36
N LEU A 135 -7.61 10.55 2.77
CA LEU A 135 -7.45 9.09 2.72
C LEU A 135 -8.69 8.46 2.13
N ASP A 136 -8.51 7.62 1.10
CA ASP A 136 -9.61 6.80 0.64
C ASP A 136 -10.12 5.87 1.76
N ALA A 137 -11.44 5.67 1.82
CA ALA A 137 -12.08 4.95 2.92
C ALA A 137 -11.48 3.56 3.23
N SER A 138 -11.09 2.80 2.19
CA SER A 138 -10.43 1.50 2.33
C SER A 138 -9.08 1.62 3.05
N ILE A 139 -8.31 2.65 2.72
CA ILE A 139 -6.99 2.95 3.31
C ILE A 139 -7.16 3.48 4.73
N ALA A 140 -8.11 4.40 4.95
CA ALA A 140 -8.40 4.95 6.27
C ALA A 140 -8.76 3.83 7.28
N GLY A 141 -9.59 2.87 6.88
CA GLY A 141 -9.93 1.71 7.72
C GLY A 141 -8.71 0.87 8.10
N LYS A 142 -7.74 0.70 7.17
CA LYS A 142 -6.48 -0.02 7.45
C LYS A 142 -5.59 0.74 8.41
N VAL A 143 -5.38 2.04 8.20
CA VAL A 143 -4.59 2.89 9.09
C VAL A 143 -5.13 2.81 10.52
N LEU A 144 -6.45 2.95 10.71
CA LEU A 144 -7.09 2.85 12.02
C LEU A 144 -6.90 1.48 12.67
N LYS A 145 -7.00 0.40 11.89
CA LYS A 145 -6.79 -0.98 12.37
C LYS A 145 -5.34 -1.25 12.76
N LEU A 146 -4.37 -0.66 12.06
CA LEU A 146 -2.96 -0.80 12.36
C LEU A 146 -2.57 -0.01 13.61
N TYR A 147 -3.11 1.20 13.75
CA TYR A 147 -2.86 2.06 14.91
C TYR A 147 -3.43 1.45 16.21
N SER A 148 -4.61 0.84 16.15
CA SER A 148 -5.22 0.18 17.33
C SER A 148 -4.46 -1.07 17.78
N LYS A 149 -3.76 -1.76 16.86
CA LYS A 149 -2.90 -2.90 17.20
C LYS A 149 -1.55 -2.50 17.81
N GLN A 150 -1.02 -1.32 17.45
CA GLN A 150 0.23 -0.79 18.02
C GLN A 150 -0.01 -0.07 19.36
N SER A 151 -1.22 0.42 19.59
CA SER A 151 -1.64 1.11 20.83
C SER A 151 -2.20 0.11 21.87
N SER A 152 -1.37 -0.83 22.34
CA SER A 152 -1.60 -1.50 23.63
C SER A 152 -0.37 -1.28 24.52
N PRO A 153 -0.40 -0.22 25.33
CA PRO A 153 -0.25 -0.46 26.76
C PRO A 153 -1.19 0.44 27.58
N VAL A 154 -2.21 -0.16 28.20
CA VAL A 154 -2.74 0.34 29.47
C VAL A 154 -2.69 -0.82 30.45
N ALA A 155 -1.70 -0.73 31.35
CA ALA A 155 -1.59 -1.58 32.51
C ALA A 155 -2.63 -1.14 33.54
N GLU A 156 -3.52 -2.05 33.93
CA GLU A 156 -4.27 -1.96 35.18
C GLU A 156 -3.98 -3.21 36.02
N GLN A 157 -3.55 -2.99 37.26
CA GLN A 157 -3.55 -3.94 38.38
C GLN A 157 -4.01 -3.15 39.62
N PRO A 158 -4.51 -3.77 40.72
CA PRO A 158 -4.78 -5.20 40.97
C PRO A 158 -6.17 -5.49 41.61
N SER A 159 -6.64 -6.74 41.52
CA SER A 159 -7.48 -7.35 42.58
C SER A 159 -7.28 -8.86 42.63
N ALA A 160 -6.94 -9.33 43.84
CA ALA A 160 -6.69 -10.71 44.23
C ALA A 160 -7.91 -11.62 43.95
N THR A 161 -7.76 -12.88 43.56
CA THR A 161 -7.36 -13.98 44.47
C THR A 161 -6.94 -15.21 43.64
N GLN A 162 -5.79 -15.82 44.00
CA GLN A 162 -5.19 -17.06 43.47
C GLN A 162 -5.84 -18.33 44.09
N PRO A 163 -5.55 -19.62 43.72
CA PRO A 163 -4.27 -20.13 43.17
C PRO A 163 -4.28 -21.35 42.20
N GLN A 164 -3.04 -21.68 41.73
CA GLN A 164 -2.48 -22.95 41.20
C GLN A 164 -2.22 -22.96 39.66
N GLU A 165 -1.06 -23.34 39.12
CA GLU A 165 0.15 -23.99 39.67
C GLU A 165 1.37 -23.78 38.73
N LYS A 166 2.55 -23.59 39.33
CA LYS A 166 3.94 -23.95 38.94
C LYS A 166 4.37 -23.98 37.45
N SER A 167 5.40 -23.21 37.11
CA SER A 167 6.81 -23.67 37.13
C SER A 167 7.78 -22.70 36.42
N ALA A 168 8.85 -22.32 37.14
CA ALA A 168 10.25 -21.96 36.78
C ALA A 168 10.57 -21.44 35.36
N ALA A 169 11.46 -20.46 35.11
CA ALA A 169 12.39 -19.64 35.89
C ALA A 169 12.93 -18.52 34.96
N GLU A 170 13.40 -17.39 35.52
CA GLU A 170 14.28 -16.40 34.87
C GLU A 170 15.76 -16.69 35.24
N PRO A 171 16.80 -16.15 34.55
CA PRO A 171 16.87 -14.79 33.98
C PRO A 171 17.45 -14.67 32.54
N ALA A 172 17.17 -13.52 31.90
CA ALA A 172 17.88 -13.05 30.70
C ALA A 172 19.37 -12.75 31.01
N PRO A 173 20.25 -12.68 29.98
CA PRO A 173 20.59 -11.35 29.50
C PRO A 173 20.98 -11.21 27.99
N VAL A 174 20.78 -9.98 27.48
CA VAL A 174 21.39 -9.26 26.34
C VAL A 174 21.19 -9.75 24.88
N ALA A 175 20.80 -8.79 24.01
CA ALA A 175 20.62 -8.88 22.56
C ALA A 175 21.91 -9.23 21.76
N PRO A 176 21.80 -9.66 20.48
CA PRO A 176 21.80 -8.70 19.36
C PRO A 176 20.90 -9.06 18.16
N GLN A 177 20.82 -8.11 17.22
CA GLN A 177 20.05 -8.14 15.96
C GLN A 177 20.60 -9.13 14.90
N LYS A 178 19.68 -9.51 13.98
CA LYS A 178 19.81 -10.07 12.61
C LYS A 178 20.20 -11.55 12.41
N ALA A 179 19.23 -12.35 11.93
CA ALA A 179 19.40 -13.37 10.89
C ALA A 179 18.04 -13.82 10.32
N TYR A 180 18.01 -14.19 9.04
CA TYR A 180 16.90 -14.89 8.38
C TYR A 180 16.78 -16.30 8.99
N GLU A 181 15.63 -16.65 9.57
CA GLU A 181 15.40 -17.94 10.23
C GLU A 181 14.42 -18.82 9.42
N PRO A 182 14.78 -20.07 9.04
CA PRO A 182 14.00 -20.87 8.07
C PRO A 182 12.75 -21.57 8.64
N ASP A 183 12.52 -21.53 9.96
CA ASP A 183 11.61 -22.46 10.66
C ASP A 183 10.58 -21.79 11.59
N ARG A 184 10.09 -20.57 11.27
CA ARG A 184 8.88 -20.09 11.96
C ARG A 184 7.66 -20.92 11.55
N PRO A 185 6.94 -21.56 12.50
CA PRO A 185 5.65 -22.16 12.21
C PRO A 185 4.67 -21.03 11.86
N TYR A 186 3.98 -21.15 10.73
CA TYR A 186 2.93 -20.20 10.34
C TYR A 186 1.85 -20.13 11.43
N ALA A 187 1.32 -18.92 11.67
CA ALA A 187 0.32 -18.69 12.69
C ALA A 187 -0.99 -19.49 12.48
N GLU A 188 -1.23 -20.04 11.27
CA GLU A 188 -2.33 -20.97 10.97
C GLU A 188 -1.94 -21.98 9.86
N PRO A 189 -2.19 -23.29 10.03
CA PRO A 189 -1.96 -24.28 8.98
C PRO A 189 -2.91 -24.11 7.79
N LEU A 190 -2.47 -24.53 6.59
CA LEU A 190 -3.33 -24.60 5.41
C LEU A 190 -4.44 -25.64 5.64
N SER A 191 -5.66 -25.26 5.30
CA SER A 191 -6.80 -26.19 5.28
C SER A 191 -6.64 -27.22 4.16
N PRO A 192 -7.32 -28.38 4.23
CA PRO A 192 -7.29 -29.39 3.16
C PRO A 192 -7.60 -28.80 1.78
N ARG A 193 -8.56 -27.87 1.74
CA ARG A 193 -8.96 -27.20 0.50
C ARG A 193 -7.89 -26.25 -0.04
N GLU A 194 -7.16 -25.59 0.84
CA GLU A 194 -6.04 -24.73 0.44
C GLU A 194 -4.84 -25.55 -0.05
N LEU A 195 -4.61 -26.74 0.52
CA LEU A 195 -3.59 -27.68 0.02
C LEU A 195 -3.92 -28.19 -1.39
N GLU A 196 -5.18 -28.56 -1.65
CA GLU A 196 -5.63 -28.94 -3.00
C GLU A 196 -5.39 -27.83 -4.03
N VAL A 197 -5.78 -26.59 -3.69
CA VAL A 197 -5.58 -25.43 -4.56
C VAL A 197 -4.08 -25.15 -4.74
N LEU A 198 -3.26 -25.28 -3.69
CA LEU A 198 -1.80 -25.10 -3.77
C LEU A 198 -1.14 -26.14 -4.68
N GLY A 199 -1.59 -27.41 -4.65
CA GLY A 199 -1.12 -28.44 -5.58
C GLY A 199 -1.38 -28.08 -7.05
N LEU A 200 -2.59 -27.60 -7.36
CA LEU A 200 -2.91 -27.15 -8.72
C LEU A 200 -2.16 -25.88 -9.14
N ILE A 201 -1.76 -25.03 -8.19
CA ILE A 201 -0.87 -23.89 -8.46
C ILE A 201 0.53 -24.39 -8.85
N VAL A 202 1.05 -25.41 -8.18
CA VAL A 202 2.35 -26.05 -8.50
C VAL A 202 2.32 -26.71 -9.88
N GLU A 203 1.21 -27.32 -10.26
CA GLU A 203 0.98 -27.86 -11.62
C GLU A 203 0.87 -26.76 -12.70
N GLY A 204 0.85 -25.47 -12.33
CA GLY A 204 0.81 -24.34 -13.25
C GLY A 204 -0.57 -23.95 -13.76
N LEU A 205 -1.66 -24.45 -13.15
CA LEU A 205 -3.03 -24.16 -13.62
C LEU A 205 -3.47 -22.72 -13.33
N SER A 206 -4.16 -22.10 -14.28
CA SER A 206 -4.82 -20.80 -14.06
C SER A 206 -5.99 -20.89 -13.07
N ASN A 207 -6.42 -19.76 -12.52
CA ASN A 207 -7.56 -19.74 -11.60
C ASN A 207 -8.86 -20.26 -12.24
N GLN A 208 -9.00 -20.12 -13.57
CA GLN A 208 -10.13 -20.68 -14.31
C GLN A 208 -10.04 -22.21 -14.38
N GLN A 209 -8.87 -22.75 -14.70
CA GLN A 209 -8.67 -24.20 -14.73
C GLN A 209 -8.81 -24.83 -13.33
N ILE A 210 -8.38 -24.12 -12.28
CA ILE A 210 -8.57 -24.54 -10.88
C ILE A 210 -10.06 -24.52 -10.51
N SER A 211 -10.82 -23.47 -10.87
CA SER A 211 -12.27 -23.43 -10.62
C SER A 211 -13.00 -24.58 -11.31
N ASP A 212 -12.63 -24.87 -12.55
CA ASP A 212 -13.26 -25.92 -13.35
C ASP A 212 -12.95 -27.31 -12.78
N ARG A 213 -11.69 -27.55 -12.38
CA ARG A 213 -11.23 -28.84 -11.83
C ARG A 213 -11.77 -29.11 -10.43
N LEU A 214 -11.91 -28.08 -9.62
CA LEU A 214 -12.38 -28.18 -8.24
C LEU A 214 -13.90 -27.96 -8.09
N ILE A 215 -14.61 -27.71 -9.20
CA ILE A 215 -16.05 -27.45 -9.30
C ILE A 215 -16.49 -26.38 -8.27
N ILE A 216 -15.80 -25.23 -8.30
CA ILE A 216 -16.11 -24.06 -7.47
C ILE A 216 -16.11 -22.80 -8.33
N SER A 217 -16.70 -21.71 -7.82
CA SER A 217 -16.72 -20.46 -8.57
C SER A 217 -15.31 -19.84 -8.71
N LEU A 218 -15.04 -19.15 -9.82
CA LEU A 218 -13.80 -18.40 -10.01
C LEU A 218 -13.50 -17.40 -8.86
N PRO A 219 -14.48 -16.66 -8.31
CA PRO A 219 -14.28 -15.88 -7.08
C PRO A 219 -13.83 -16.71 -5.88
N THR A 220 -14.42 -17.91 -5.67
CA THR A 220 -14.02 -18.83 -4.59
C THR A 220 -12.58 -19.29 -4.77
N THR A 221 -12.17 -19.63 -5.99
CA THR A 221 -10.78 -19.97 -6.30
C THR A 221 -9.84 -18.80 -5.98
N LYS A 222 -10.17 -17.57 -6.39
CA LYS A 222 -9.38 -16.37 -6.07
C LYS A 222 -9.24 -16.16 -4.55
N THR A 223 -10.30 -16.43 -3.79
CA THR A 223 -10.26 -16.39 -2.31
C THR A 223 -9.30 -17.42 -1.74
N HIS A 224 -9.34 -18.68 -2.20
CA HIS A 224 -8.40 -19.71 -1.75
C HIS A 224 -6.95 -19.35 -2.09
N VAL A 225 -6.67 -18.88 -3.32
CA VAL A 225 -5.33 -18.43 -3.73
C VAL A 225 -4.84 -17.31 -2.79
N ARG A 226 -5.67 -16.29 -2.53
CA ARG A 226 -5.31 -15.19 -1.62
C ARG A 226 -4.99 -15.70 -0.22
N ASN A 227 -5.81 -16.60 0.33
CA ASN A 227 -5.57 -17.14 1.66
C ASN A 227 -4.28 -17.96 1.74
N ILE A 228 -3.96 -18.71 0.68
CA ILE A 228 -2.70 -19.45 0.57
C ILE A 228 -1.50 -18.50 0.57
N LEU A 229 -1.53 -17.44 -0.25
CA LEU A 229 -0.46 -16.44 -0.29
C LEU A 229 -0.23 -15.80 1.08
N ASN A 230 -1.33 -15.41 1.75
CA ASN A 230 -1.28 -14.84 3.08
C ASN A 230 -0.71 -15.82 4.12
N LYS A 231 -1.17 -17.07 4.11
CA LYS A 231 -0.74 -18.09 5.07
C LYS A 231 0.70 -18.53 4.85
N LEU A 232 1.18 -18.56 3.60
CA LEU A 232 2.57 -18.88 3.26
C LEU A 232 3.52 -17.67 3.37
N ALA A 233 2.97 -16.47 3.59
CA ALA A 233 3.70 -15.20 3.61
C ALA A 233 4.52 -14.96 2.34
N VAL A 234 3.88 -15.15 1.19
CA VAL A 234 4.48 -15.00 -0.15
C VAL A 234 3.64 -14.08 -1.02
N ASP A 235 4.31 -13.28 -1.85
CA ASP A 235 3.68 -12.17 -2.56
C ASP A 235 2.97 -12.58 -3.86
N ASP A 236 3.41 -13.69 -4.47
CA ASP A 236 2.83 -14.17 -5.72
C ASP A 236 2.71 -15.69 -5.77
N ARG A 237 1.91 -16.15 -6.74
CA ARG A 237 1.63 -17.57 -6.93
C ARG A 237 2.85 -18.40 -7.36
N THR A 238 3.85 -17.78 -7.99
CA THR A 238 5.11 -18.43 -8.35
C THR A 238 5.92 -18.69 -7.09
N GLN A 239 5.98 -17.71 -6.17
CA GLN A 239 6.59 -17.89 -4.86
C GLN A 239 5.85 -18.94 -4.05
N ALA A 240 4.52 -18.97 -4.06
CA ALA A 240 3.74 -20.04 -3.43
C ALA A 240 4.08 -21.42 -4.00
N ALA A 241 4.23 -21.54 -5.32
CA ALA A 241 4.63 -22.79 -5.96
C ALA A 241 6.05 -23.24 -5.56
N VAL A 242 7.02 -22.32 -5.61
CA VAL A 242 8.41 -22.60 -5.19
C VAL A 242 8.47 -22.98 -3.72
N HIS A 243 7.70 -22.29 -2.87
CA HIS A 243 7.64 -22.52 -1.44
C HIS A 243 7.05 -23.89 -1.10
N ALA A 244 5.97 -24.27 -1.80
CA ALA A 244 5.34 -25.59 -1.69
C ALA A 244 6.31 -26.72 -2.04
N MET A 245 6.99 -26.62 -3.18
CA MET A 245 7.95 -27.63 -3.65
C MET A 245 9.17 -27.78 -2.73
N ARG A 246 9.70 -26.66 -2.21
CA ARG A 246 10.87 -26.68 -1.31
C ARG A 246 10.60 -27.33 0.04
N ARG A 247 9.36 -27.24 0.53
CA ARG A 247 8.96 -27.75 1.85
C ARG A 247 8.20 -29.07 1.80
N GLY A 248 7.95 -29.63 0.61
CA GLY A 248 7.20 -30.88 0.44
C GLY A 248 5.78 -30.83 0.99
N ILE A 249 5.15 -29.65 0.93
CA ILE A 249 3.79 -29.41 1.47
C ILE A 249 2.73 -30.04 0.56
N VAL A 250 3.05 -30.19 -0.73
CA VAL A 250 2.27 -30.85 -1.79
C VAL A 250 3.21 -31.57 -2.75
#